data_AF-A0A2E7FIC0-F1
#
_entry.id   AF-A0A2E7FIC0-F1
#
_cell.length_a   1.000
_cell.length_b   1.000
_cell.length_c   1.000
_cell.angle_alpha   90.00
_cell.angle_beta   90.00
_cell.angle_gamma   90.00
#
_symmetry.space_group_name_H-M   'P 1'
#
loop_
_entity.id
_entity.type
_entity.pdbx_description
1 polymer ?
#
loop_
_entity_poly.entity_id
_entity_poly.type
_entity_poly.pdbx_seq_one_letter_code
_entity_poly.pdbx_strand_id
1 'polypeptide(L)'
;EFVKKEREIAELKNKGKKKCNKCLKILDENESNFLKYTNRNGEFRFMATCRKCRKNYYDEYSSRPTVMARIKENRANHYKENRDRSLEMSKKYYSENYEKIKKKSKEWNLKNKDRISELAKEWKRNNEEKWNEYRRKYHKDRSNSDPIFKMISRIRNRLYKAFKNDGYTKRSKTFDLVGCSYEDLKNHIESKFKDGMTWSNIDKWEIDHIIPLSSANSLEELEALSHYTNLQPLWDHDNLEKRDKYDPKDKKIFMDWYKNEIKKI
;
A
#
# COMPACT_ATOMS: atom_id res chain seq x y z
N GLU A 1 -37.53 28.17 62.55
CA GLU A 1 -36.47 27.86 61.56
C GLU A 1 -36.95 27.90 60.11
N PHE A 2 -38.07 27.25 59.78
CA PHE A 2 -38.69 27.24 58.44
C PHE A 2 -38.93 28.64 57.83
N VAL A 3 -39.54 29.55 58.61
CA VAL A 3 -39.83 30.94 58.20
C VAL A 3 -38.56 31.73 57.85
N LYS A 4 -37.42 31.41 58.50
CA LYS A 4 -36.13 32.08 58.24
C LYS A 4 -35.55 31.66 56.88
N LYS A 5 -35.73 30.40 56.51
CA LYS A 5 -35.25 29.81 55.25
C LYS A 5 -36.05 30.30 54.03
N GLU A 6 -37.35 30.50 54.17
CA GLU A 6 -38.19 31.06 53.10
C GLU A 6 -37.86 32.54 52.82
N ARG A 7 -37.59 33.33 53.88
CA ARG A 7 -37.13 34.72 53.74
C ARG A 7 -35.79 34.81 53.00
N GLU A 8 -34.81 33.98 53.35
CA GLU A 8 -33.51 33.92 52.68
C GLU A 8 -33.64 33.58 51.17
N ILE A 9 -34.52 32.65 50.81
CA ILE A 9 -34.77 32.28 49.41
C ILE A 9 -35.43 33.43 48.64
N ALA A 10 -36.38 34.14 49.25
CA ALA A 10 -37.04 35.29 48.63
C ALA A 10 -36.04 36.45 48.40
N GLU A 11 -35.16 36.71 49.36
CA GLU A 11 -34.10 37.71 49.23
C GLU A 11 -33.11 37.40 48.10
N LEU A 12 -32.69 36.13 47.97
CA LEU A 12 -31.81 35.70 46.90
C LEU A 12 -32.46 35.87 45.52
N LYS A 13 -33.74 35.49 45.39
CA LYS A 13 -34.51 35.66 44.16
C LYS A 13 -34.64 37.14 43.77
N ASN A 14 -34.93 38.02 44.72
CA ASN A 14 -35.02 39.46 44.47
C ASN A 14 -33.70 40.06 43.97
N LYS A 15 -32.56 39.44 44.31
CA LYS A 15 -31.22 39.82 43.82
C LYS A 15 -30.80 39.09 42.53
N GLY A 16 -31.70 38.32 41.90
CA GLY A 16 -31.38 37.51 40.71
C GLY A 16 -30.38 36.38 41.00
N LYS A 17 -30.31 35.90 42.25
CA LYS A 17 -29.39 34.85 42.68
C LYS A 17 -30.13 33.59 43.08
N LYS A 18 -29.50 32.44 42.90
CA LYS A 18 -29.99 31.13 43.31
C LYS A 18 -28.90 30.30 43.95
N LYS A 19 -29.22 29.63 45.06
CA LYS A 19 -28.32 28.69 45.73
C LYS A 19 -28.43 27.31 45.10
N CYS A 20 -27.31 26.76 44.63
CA CYS A 20 -27.26 25.38 44.14
C CYS A 20 -27.47 24.40 45.29
N ASN A 21 -28.41 23.46 45.17
CA ASN A 21 -28.69 22.50 46.24
C ASN A 21 -27.62 21.40 46.41
N LYS A 22 -26.66 21.29 45.48
CA LYS A 22 -25.57 20.28 45.55
C LYS A 22 -24.24 20.86 46.02
N CYS A 23 -23.80 22.01 45.50
CA CYS A 23 -22.55 22.63 45.94
C CYS A 23 -22.75 23.81 46.92
N LEU A 24 -24.00 24.16 47.23
CA LEU A 24 -24.39 25.22 48.16
C LEU A 24 -23.92 26.64 47.77
N LYS A 25 -23.27 26.80 46.61
CA LYS A 25 -22.85 28.10 46.07
C LYS A 25 -24.05 28.92 45.61
N ILE A 26 -24.00 30.22 45.89
CA ILE A 26 -24.94 31.23 45.38
C ILE A 26 -24.40 31.71 44.03
N LEU A 27 -25.20 31.55 42.98
CA LEU A 27 -24.86 31.90 41.60
C LEU A 27 -25.97 32.76 41.00
N ASP A 28 -25.71 33.39 39.85
CA ASP A 28 -26.77 34.09 39.12
C ASP A 28 -27.85 33.10 38.66
N GLU A 29 -29.11 33.47 38.85
CA GLU A 29 -30.27 32.69 38.40
C GLU A 29 -30.50 32.91 36.89
N ASN A 30 -29.63 32.32 36.08
CA ASN A 30 -29.66 32.45 34.63
C ASN A 30 -29.30 31.13 33.93
N GLU A 31 -29.46 31.13 32.59
CA GLU A 31 -29.25 29.93 31.78
C GLU A 31 -27.78 29.47 31.72
N SER A 32 -26.81 30.33 32.04
CA SER A 32 -25.40 29.93 32.07
C SER A 32 -25.08 29.08 33.31
N ASN A 33 -25.70 29.37 34.45
CA ASN A 33 -25.48 28.64 35.70
C ASN A 33 -26.48 27.51 35.95
N PHE A 34 -27.72 27.64 35.48
CA PHE A 34 -28.79 26.67 35.72
C PHE A 34 -29.51 26.31 34.42
N LEU A 35 -29.99 25.06 34.34
CA LEU A 35 -30.86 24.63 33.24
C LEU A 35 -32.28 25.11 33.51
N LYS A 36 -32.94 25.61 32.47
CA LYS A 36 -34.37 25.90 32.48
C LYS A 36 -35.18 24.64 32.20
N TYR A 37 -36.34 24.54 32.82
CA TYR A 37 -37.37 23.56 32.49
C TYR A 37 -38.75 24.22 32.66
N THR A 38 -39.74 23.64 31.99
CA THR A 38 -41.14 24.06 32.12
C THR A 38 -41.82 23.16 33.14
N ASN A 39 -42.43 23.76 34.16
CA ASN A 39 -43.18 23.02 35.16
C ASN A 39 -44.54 22.54 34.60
N ARG A 40 -45.29 21.76 35.39
CA ARG A 40 -46.62 21.23 34.98
C ARG A 40 -47.65 22.33 34.68
N ASN A 41 -47.44 23.53 35.19
CA ASN A 41 -48.31 24.69 34.99
C ASN A 41 -47.87 25.54 33.79
N GLY A 42 -46.87 25.10 33.01
CA GLY A 42 -46.36 25.85 31.86
C GLY A 42 -45.36 26.96 32.21
N GLU A 43 -44.99 27.13 33.48
CA GLU A 43 -44.09 28.20 33.91
C GLU A 43 -42.62 27.78 33.80
N PHE A 44 -41.78 28.70 33.33
CA PHE A 44 -40.34 28.50 33.32
C PHE A 44 -39.76 28.55 34.72
N ARG A 45 -38.94 27.54 35.05
CA ARG A 45 -38.21 27.44 36.32
C ARG A 45 -36.77 27.03 36.05
N PHE A 46 -35.86 27.52 36.89
CA PHE A 46 -34.48 27.01 36.91
C PHE A 46 -34.36 25.80 37.83
N MET A 47 -33.58 24.82 37.38
CA MET A 47 -33.21 23.65 38.17
C MET A 47 -32.55 24.06 39.49
N ALA A 48 -32.75 23.27 40.54
CA ALA A 48 -32.15 23.54 41.85
C ALA A 48 -30.62 23.32 41.87
N THR A 49 -30.10 22.54 40.91
CA THR A 49 -28.68 22.17 40.80
C THR A 49 -28.04 22.94 39.66
N CYS A 50 -26.84 23.49 39.88
CA CYS A 50 -26.12 24.19 38.82
C CYS A 50 -25.62 23.23 37.73
N ARG A 51 -25.41 23.76 36.52
CA ARG A 51 -24.93 23.00 35.35
C ARG A 51 -23.63 22.25 35.62
N LYS A 52 -22.69 22.85 36.35
CA LYS A 52 -21.42 22.22 36.72
C LYS A 52 -21.65 20.96 37.56
N CYS A 53 -22.45 21.05 38.62
CA CYS A 53 -22.78 19.90 39.46
C CYS A 53 -23.55 18.82 38.71
N ARG A 54 -24.43 19.20 37.78
CA ARG A 54 -25.15 18.26 36.92
C ARG A 54 -24.20 17.56 35.94
N LYS A 55 -23.30 18.30 35.30
CA LYS A 55 -22.26 17.76 34.41
C LYS A 55 -21.38 16.75 35.15
N ASN A 56 -20.82 17.14 36.30
CA ASN A 56 -20.00 16.24 37.11
C ASN A 56 -20.74 14.94 37.47
N TYR A 57 -22.02 15.04 37.84
CA TYR A 57 -22.84 13.86 38.10
C TYR A 57 -23.00 12.97 36.86
N TYR A 58 -23.26 13.54 35.68
CA TYR A 58 -23.36 12.75 34.44
C TYR A 58 -22.01 12.16 34.00
N ASP A 59 -20.92 12.88 34.16
CA ASP A 59 -19.57 12.38 33.86
C ASP A 59 -19.25 11.18 34.76
N GLU A 60 -19.52 11.29 36.06
CA GLU A 60 -19.36 10.18 37.02
C GLU A 60 -20.32 9.01 36.72
N TYR A 61 -21.60 9.30 36.49
CA TYR A 61 -22.61 8.28 36.17
C TYR A 61 -22.30 7.54 34.87
N SER A 62 -21.93 8.26 33.82
CA SER A 62 -21.61 7.68 32.52
C SER A 62 -20.34 6.84 32.58
N SER A 63 -19.36 7.22 33.42
CA SER A 63 -18.09 6.49 33.61
C SER A 63 -18.25 5.14 34.33
N ARG A 64 -19.41 4.86 34.92
CA ARG A 64 -19.66 3.57 35.58
C ARG A 64 -19.57 2.43 34.55
N PRO A 65 -18.88 1.31 34.83
CA PRO A 65 -18.67 0.23 33.87
C PRO A 65 -19.98 -0.30 33.24
N THR A 66 -21.03 -0.47 34.04
CA THR A 66 -22.35 -0.94 33.58
C THR A 66 -23.01 0.04 32.62
N VAL A 67 -22.86 1.35 32.85
CA VAL A 67 -23.41 2.40 32.00
C VAL A 67 -22.59 2.50 30.70
N MET A 68 -21.27 2.43 30.77
CA MET A 68 -20.40 2.40 29.58
C MET A 68 -20.68 1.20 28.68
N ALA A 69 -20.87 0.01 29.27
CA ALA A 69 -21.24 -1.19 28.54
C ALA A 69 -22.56 -1.00 27.78
N ARG A 70 -23.60 -0.49 28.47
CA ARG A 70 -24.90 -0.17 27.85
C ARG A 70 -24.79 0.88 26.74
N ILE A 71 -23.99 1.93 26.94
CA ILE A 71 -23.76 2.96 25.90
C ILE A 71 -23.09 2.34 24.67
N LYS A 72 -22.08 1.49 24.88
CA LYS A 72 -21.37 0.79 23.81
C LYS A 72 -22.30 -0.14 23.05
N GLU A 73 -23.11 -0.91 23.76
CA GLU A 73 -24.11 -1.81 23.18
C GLU A 73 -25.16 -1.04 22.38
N ASN A 74 -25.73 0.03 22.94
CA ASN A 74 -26.70 0.88 22.22
C ASN A 74 -26.09 1.48 20.94
N ARG A 75 -24.82 1.92 20.98
CA ARG A 75 -24.11 2.41 19.78
C ARG A 75 -23.90 1.31 18.75
N ALA A 76 -23.55 0.10 19.20
CA ALA A 76 -23.38 -1.04 18.31
C ALA A 76 -24.71 -1.46 17.66
N ASN A 77 -25.80 -1.49 18.42
CA ASN A 77 -27.14 -1.79 17.91
C ASN A 77 -27.62 -0.72 16.95
N HIS A 78 -27.45 0.56 17.29
CA HIS A 78 -27.77 1.67 16.40
C HIS A 78 -26.98 1.58 15.09
N TYR A 79 -25.68 1.27 15.14
CA TYR A 79 -24.88 1.05 13.93
C TYR A 79 -25.38 -0.15 13.12
N LYS A 80 -25.72 -1.27 13.75
CA LYS A 80 -26.26 -2.45 13.06
C LYS A 80 -27.57 -2.14 12.35
N GLU A 81 -28.51 -1.51 13.05
CA GLU A 81 -29.82 -1.12 12.51
C GLU A 81 -29.71 -0.10 11.37
N ASN A 82 -28.67 0.72 11.37
CA ASN A 82 -28.46 1.78 10.37
C ASN A 82 -27.28 1.49 9.43
N ARG A 83 -26.78 0.26 9.41
CA ARG A 83 -25.53 -0.10 8.72
C ARG A 83 -25.62 0.20 7.24
N ASP A 84 -26.69 -0.26 6.60
CA ASP A 84 -26.83 -0.16 5.15
C ASP A 84 -27.03 1.30 4.72
N ARG A 85 -27.87 2.04 5.45
CA ARG A 85 -28.01 3.50 5.26
C ARG A 85 -26.69 4.25 5.44
N SER A 86 -25.90 3.88 6.44
CA SER A 86 -24.59 4.49 6.70
C SER A 86 -23.59 4.19 5.57
N LEU A 87 -23.56 2.94 5.09
CA LEU A 87 -22.72 2.54 3.96
C LEU A 87 -23.15 3.23 2.67
N GLU A 88 -24.44 3.32 2.40
CA GLU A 88 -24.98 4.01 1.23
C GLU A 88 -24.62 5.50 1.25
N MET A 89 -24.81 6.17 2.39
CA MET A 89 -24.43 7.56 2.58
C MET A 89 -22.92 7.77 2.42
N SER A 90 -22.10 6.85 2.93
CA SER A 90 -20.64 6.88 2.78
C SER A 90 -20.22 6.71 1.31
N LYS A 91 -20.86 5.79 0.59
CA LYS A 91 -20.65 5.59 -0.85
C LYS A 91 -21.01 6.85 -1.63
N LYS A 92 -22.19 7.43 -1.39
CA LYS A 92 -22.65 8.67 -2.01
C LYS A 92 -21.68 9.83 -1.75
N TYR A 93 -21.27 10.00 -0.50
CA TYR A 93 -20.28 11.01 -0.14
C TYR A 93 -18.96 10.80 -0.88
N TYR A 94 -18.45 9.55 -0.92
CA TYR A 94 -17.21 9.24 -1.61
C TYR A 94 -17.33 9.51 -3.12
N SER A 95 -18.42 9.13 -3.77
CA SER A 95 -18.62 9.38 -5.21
C SER A 95 -18.71 10.87 -5.52
N GLU A 96 -19.48 11.63 -4.74
CA GLU A 96 -19.65 13.08 -4.91
C GLU A 96 -18.36 13.86 -4.62
N ASN A 97 -17.47 13.31 -3.78
CA ASN A 97 -16.22 13.96 -3.37
C ASN A 97 -14.97 13.26 -3.89
N TYR A 98 -15.11 12.33 -4.85
CA TYR A 98 -14.03 11.44 -5.27
C TYR A 98 -12.77 12.21 -5.68
N GLU A 99 -12.91 13.21 -6.57
CA GLU A 99 -11.78 14.00 -7.05
C GLU A 99 -11.11 14.80 -5.93
N LYS A 100 -11.89 15.34 -4.99
CA LYS A 100 -11.36 16.08 -3.83
C LYS A 100 -10.61 15.16 -2.88
N ILE A 101 -11.15 13.97 -2.61
CA ILE A 101 -10.51 12.95 -1.75
C ILE A 101 -9.23 12.45 -2.42
N LYS A 102 -9.27 12.14 -3.71
CA LYS A 102 -8.13 11.71 -4.51
C LYS A 102 -7.02 12.76 -4.52
N LYS A 103 -7.35 14.04 -4.76
CA LYS A 103 -6.39 15.14 -4.73
C LYS A 103 -5.73 15.27 -3.35
N LYS A 104 -6.53 15.32 -2.27
CA LYS A 104 -6.00 15.38 -0.90
C LYS A 104 -5.14 14.18 -0.55
N SER A 105 -5.54 12.97 -0.97
CA SER A 105 -4.75 11.75 -0.75
C SER A 105 -3.41 11.82 -1.47
N LYS A 106 -3.39 12.29 -2.73
CA LYS A 106 -2.16 12.51 -3.49
C LYS A 106 -1.24 13.53 -2.81
N GLU A 107 -1.78 14.67 -2.39
CA GLU A 107 -1.02 15.71 -1.67
C GLU A 107 -0.45 15.18 -0.34
N TRP A 108 -1.25 14.43 0.42
CA TRP A 108 -0.79 13.82 1.65
C TRP A 108 0.30 12.78 1.40
N ASN A 109 0.14 11.91 0.41
CA ASN A 109 1.15 10.91 0.03
C ASN A 109 2.46 11.57 -0.42
N LEU A 110 2.39 12.66 -1.18
CA LEU A 110 3.58 13.43 -1.58
C LEU A 110 4.28 14.04 -0.37
N LYS A 111 3.53 14.70 0.52
CA LYS A 111 4.08 15.32 1.74
C LYS A 111 4.64 14.30 2.73
N ASN A 112 4.11 13.07 2.73
CA ASN A 112 4.51 12.00 3.65
C ASN A 112 5.33 10.90 2.97
N LYS A 113 5.84 11.13 1.76
CA LYS A 113 6.52 10.10 0.96
C LYS A 113 7.64 9.42 1.74
N ASP A 114 8.49 10.20 2.41
CA ASP A 114 9.62 9.68 3.17
C ASP A 114 9.17 8.91 4.40
N ARG A 115 8.16 9.42 5.11
CA ARG A 115 7.55 8.75 6.27
C ARG A 115 6.94 7.39 5.89
N ILE A 116 6.23 7.33 4.77
CA ILE A 116 5.63 6.09 4.25
C ILE A 116 6.72 5.11 3.85
N SER A 117 7.76 5.59 3.16
CA SER A 117 8.92 4.79 2.78
C SER A 117 9.61 4.18 4.00
N GLU A 118 9.82 4.99 5.05
CA GLU A 118 10.49 4.52 6.27
C GLU A 118 9.67 3.49 7.04
N LEU A 119 8.37 3.73 7.20
CA LEU A 119 7.47 2.75 7.80
C LEU A 119 7.44 1.44 7.01
N ALA A 120 7.48 1.49 5.67
CA ALA A 120 7.53 0.30 4.84
C ALA A 120 8.85 -0.49 5.03
N LYS A 121 9.99 0.21 5.15
CA LYS A 121 11.29 -0.42 5.45
C LYS A 121 11.28 -1.06 6.83
N GLU A 122 10.78 -0.35 7.84
CA GLU A 122 10.70 -0.86 9.21
C GLU A 122 9.79 -2.08 9.30
N TRP A 123 8.63 -2.05 8.66
CA TRP A 123 7.75 -3.20 8.57
C TRP A 123 8.46 -4.39 7.91
N LYS A 124 9.16 -4.17 6.80
CA LYS A 124 9.91 -5.23 6.12
C LYS A 124 11.03 -5.80 7.00
N ARG A 125 11.76 -4.96 7.75
CA ARG A 125 12.81 -5.40 8.69
C ARG A 125 12.22 -6.25 9.82
N ASN A 126 11.09 -5.82 10.38
CA ASN A 126 10.44 -6.51 11.49
C ASN A 126 9.63 -7.76 11.04
N ASN A 127 9.42 -7.95 9.74
CA ASN A 127 8.66 -9.05 9.16
C ASN A 127 9.43 -9.75 8.02
N GLU A 128 10.77 -9.81 8.13
CA GLU A 128 11.64 -10.28 7.05
C GLU A 128 11.27 -11.69 6.56
N GLU A 129 11.00 -12.61 7.47
CA GLU A 129 10.62 -13.99 7.12
C GLU A 129 9.32 -14.03 6.32
N LYS A 130 8.27 -13.35 6.80
CA LYS A 130 6.98 -13.27 6.11
C LYS A 130 7.13 -12.62 4.73
N TRP A 131 7.93 -11.57 4.65
CA TRP A 131 8.22 -10.90 3.38
C TRP A 131 8.95 -11.83 2.40
N ASN A 132 9.96 -12.54 2.86
CA ASN A 132 10.74 -13.47 2.06
C ASN A 132 9.91 -14.69 1.63
N GLU A 133 9.04 -15.20 2.49
CA GLU A 133 8.07 -16.25 2.15
C GLU A 133 7.09 -15.77 1.07
N TYR A 134 6.45 -14.62 1.28
CA TYR A 134 5.55 -14.01 0.30
C TYR A 134 6.25 -13.83 -1.05
N ARG A 135 7.47 -13.28 -1.04
CA ARG A 135 8.25 -13.07 -2.27
C ARG A 135 8.58 -14.40 -2.96
N ARG A 136 9.04 -15.42 -2.22
CA ARG A 136 9.33 -16.75 -2.78
C ARG A 136 8.09 -17.36 -3.43
N LYS A 137 6.95 -17.29 -2.74
CA LYS A 137 5.66 -17.78 -3.24
C LYS A 137 5.24 -17.04 -4.52
N TYR A 138 5.22 -15.70 -4.48
CA TYR A 138 4.88 -14.88 -5.65
C TYR A 138 5.76 -15.19 -6.87
N HIS A 139 7.08 -15.28 -6.68
CA HIS A 139 8.00 -15.60 -7.77
C HIS A 139 7.77 -17.00 -8.32
N LYS A 140 7.54 -18.00 -7.46
CA LYS A 140 7.24 -19.38 -7.87
C LYS A 140 5.94 -19.45 -8.66
N ASP A 141 4.86 -18.91 -8.10
CA ASP A 141 3.53 -18.95 -8.71
C ASP A 141 3.53 -18.23 -10.05
N ARG A 142 4.08 -17.01 -10.10
CA ARG A 142 4.17 -16.25 -11.35
C ARG A 142 5.07 -16.92 -12.38
N SER A 143 6.21 -17.47 -11.98
CA SER A 143 7.09 -18.23 -12.88
C SER A 143 6.39 -19.46 -13.48
N ASN A 144 5.51 -20.11 -12.73
CA ASN A 144 4.77 -21.27 -13.22
C ASN A 144 3.61 -20.89 -14.15
N SER A 145 2.96 -19.75 -13.93
CA SER A 145 1.80 -19.31 -14.71
C SER A 145 2.14 -18.42 -15.92
N ASP A 146 3.30 -17.74 -15.90
CA ASP A 146 3.69 -16.72 -16.87
C ASP A 146 5.07 -17.08 -17.49
N PRO A 147 5.07 -17.74 -18.66
CA PRO A 147 6.30 -18.13 -19.35
C PRO A 147 7.20 -16.93 -19.71
N ILE A 148 6.61 -15.77 -20.01
CA ILE A 148 7.36 -14.54 -20.32
C ILE A 148 8.13 -14.09 -19.07
N PHE A 149 7.47 -14.06 -17.90
CA PHE A 149 8.12 -13.73 -16.64
C PHE A 149 9.28 -14.68 -16.31
N LYS A 150 9.08 -15.99 -16.53
CA LYS A 150 10.11 -17.01 -16.31
C LYS A 150 11.31 -16.81 -17.24
N MET A 151 11.05 -16.64 -18.53
CA MET A 151 12.06 -16.34 -19.56
C MET A 151 12.89 -15.11 -19.21
N ILE A 152 12.24 -13.96 -18.97
CA ILE A 152 12.94 -12.70 -18.67
C ILE A 152 13.75 -12.82 -17.37
N SER A 153 13.24 -13.54 -16.38
CA SER A 153 13.96 -13.75 -15.12
C SER A 153 15.27 -14.50 -15.34
N ARG A 154 15.28 -15.52 -16.21
CA ARG A 154 16.50 -16.26 -16.59
C ARG A 154 17.49 -15.37 -17.34
N ILE A 155 17.03 -14.66 -18.36
CA ILE A 155 17.87 -13.75 -19.16
C ILE A 155 18.46 -12.64 -18.29
N ARG A 156 17.64 -11.99 -17.45
CA ARG A 156 18.11 -10.93 -16.55
C ARG A 156 19.21 -11.42 -15.62
N ASN A 157 19.06 -12.62 -15.06
CA ASN A 157 20.08 -13.22 -14.19
C ASN A 157 21.35 -13.56 -14.97
N ARG A 158 21.23 -14.09 -16.18
CA ARG A 158 22.38 -14.41 -17.05
C ARG A 158 23.18 -13.16 -17.41
N LEU A 159 22.50 -12.10 -17.85
CA LEU A 159 23.14 -10.82 -18.17
C LEU A 159 23.76 -10.18 -16.92
N TYR A 160 23.06 -10.20 -15.78
CA TYR A 160 23.65 -9.69 -14.52
C TYR A 160 24.97 -10.38 -14.18
N LYS A 161 25.01 -11.71 -14.27
CA LYS A 161 26.23 -12.49 -14.01
C LYS A 161 27.34 -12.15 -15.01
N ALA A 162 27.03 -12.06 -16.30
CA ALA A 162 28.03 -11.75 -17.33
C ALA A 162 28.69 -10.38 -17.07
N PHE A 163 27.89 -9.32 -16.92
CA PHE A 163 28.42 -7.98 -16.62
C PHE A 163 29.24 -7.97 -15.33
N LYS A 164 28.74 -8.61 -14.27
CA LYS A 164 29.45 -8.65 -12.98
C LYS A 164 30.79 -9.38 -13.08
N ASN A 165 30.84 -10.49 -13.80
CA ASN A 165 32.04 -11.31 -13.95
C ASN A 165 33.13 -10.57 -14.73
N ASP A 166 32.74 -9.73 -15.68
CA ASP A 166 33.67 -8.91 -16.48
C ASP A 166 34.02 -7.57 -15.78
N GLY A 167 33.67 -7.41 -14.50
CA GLY A 167 33.97 -6.22 -13.70
C GLY A 167 33.07 -5.01 -13.99
N TYR A 168 32.01 -5.19 -14.78
CA TYR A 168 31.08 -4.12 -15.12
C TYR A 168 29.87 -4.06 -14.19
N THR A 169 29.41 -2.83 -13.96
CA THR A 169 28.06 -2.60 -13.40
C THR A 169 27.07 -2.52 -14.55
N LYS A 170 26.11 -3.44 -14.60
CA LYS A 170 25.00 -3.39 -15.58
C LYS A 170 24.10 -2.18 -15.31
N ARG A 171 24.28 -1.11 -16.09
CA ARG A 171 23.49 0.14 -15.99
C ARG A 171 22.22 0.12 -16.86
N SER A 172 22.32 -0.49 -18.04
CA SER A 172 21.23 -0.60 -19.02
C SER A 172 20.11 -1.53 -18.51
N LYS A 173 18.85 -1.32 -18.89
CA LYS A 173 17.78 -2.26 -18.53
C LYS A 173 17.89 -3.52 -19.38
N THR A 174 17.36 -4.65 -18.90
CA THR A 174 17.33 -5.89 -19.69
C THR A 174 16.59 -5.70 -21.01
N PHE A 175 15.48 -4.96 -20.99
CA PHE A 175 14.70 -4.61 -22.18
C PHE A 175 15.57 -3.93 -23.24
N ASP A 176 16.32 -2.90 -22.84
CA ASP A 176 17.18 -2.14 -23.74
C ASP A 176 18.31 -3.00 -24.33
N LEU A 177 18.91 -3.89 -23.53
CA LEU A 177 19.97 -4.80 -24.00
C LEU A 177 19.45 -5.88 -24.95
N VAL A 178 18.27 -6.43 -24.67
CA VAL A 178 17.65 -7.46 -25.51
C VAL A 178 17.23 -6.87 -26.85
N GLY A 179 16.77 -5.61 -26.88
CA GLY A 179 16.52 -4.89 -28.14
C GLY A 179 15.16 -5.17 -28.81
N CYS A 180 14.24 -5.87 -28.15
CA CYS A 180 12.88 -6.10 -28.63
C CYS A 180 11.86 -6.15 -27.47
N SER A 181 10.56 -6.19 -27.80
CA SER A 181 9.54 -6.45 -26.79
C SER A 181 9.67 -7.85 -26.21
N TYR A 182 9.11 -8.10 -25.02
CA TYR A 182 9.19 -9.42 -24.41
C TYR A 182 8.30 -10.45 -25.12
N GLU A 183 7.23 -9.98 -25.74
CA GLU A 183 6.36 -10.74 -26.62
C GLU A 183 7.09 -11.13 -27.90
N ASP A 184 7.81 -10.20 -28.54
CA ASP A 184 8.64 -10.50 -29.72
C ASP A 184 9.77 -11.46 -29.38
N LEU A 185 10.42 -11.29 -28.22
CA LEU A 185 11.43 -12.23 -27.74
C LEU A 185 10.85 -13.63 -27.56
N LYS A 186 9.65 -13.74 -26.98
CA LYS A 186 8.96 -15.02 -26.82
C LYS A 186 8.75 -15.67 -28.19
N ASN A 187 8.22 -14.91 -29.16
CA ASN A 187 7.97 -15.41 -30.51
C ASN A 187 9.27 -15.81 -31.23
N HIS A 188 10.35 -15.06 -31.04
CA HIS A 188 11.68 -15.36 -31.59
C HIS A 188 12.29 -16.65 -31.01
N ILE A 189 12.13 -16.88 -29.70
CA ILE A 189 12.59 -18.12 -29.08
C ILE A 189 11.73 -19.30 -29.53
N GLU A 190 10.41 -19.13 -29.58
CA GLU A 190 9.46 -20.16 -30.01
C GLU A 190 9.64 -20.57 -31.47
N SER A 191 9.98 -19.62 -32.35
CA SER A 191 10.28 -19.93 -33.76
C SER A 191 11.56 -20.74 -33.95
N LYS A 192 12.41 -20.83 -32.93
CA LYS A 192 13.65 -21.61 -32.91
C LYS A 192 13.52 -22.94 -32.14
N PHE A 193 12.33 -23.30 -31.67
CA PHE A 193 12.11 -24.56 -30.95
C PHE A 193 12.47 -25.78 -31.81
N LYS A 194 13.22 -26.72 -31.20
CA LYS A 194 13.46 -28.06 -31.74
C LYS A 194 12.32 -29.00 -31.34
N ASP A 195 12.29 -30.18 -31.95
CA ASP A 195 11.29 -31.22 -31.66
C ASP A 195 11.14 -31.48 -30.16
N GLY A 196 9.91 -31.34 -29.68
CA GLY A 196 9.53 -31.54 -28.28
C GLY A 196 9.75 -30.33 -27.36
N MET A 197 10.33 -29.21 -27.81
CA MET A 197 10.43 -28.00 -27.01
C MET A 197 9.08 -27.28 -26.94
N THR A 198 8.69 -26.87 -25.73
CA THR A 198 7.49 -26.09 -25.49
C THR A 198 7.71 -25.14 -24.31
N TRP A 199 6.85 -24.13 -24.18
CA TRP A 199 6.87 -23.27 -23.00
C TRP A 199 6.51 -24.01 -21.70
N SER A 200 5.73 -25.10 -21.77
CA SER A 200 5.35 -25.89 -20.59
C SER A 200 6.51 -26.73 -20.05
N ASN A 201 7.48 -27.08 -20.89
CA ASN A 201 8.68 -27.84 -20.50
C ASN A 201 9.96 -27.02 -20.47
N ILE A 202 9.86 -25.69 -20.32
CA ILE A 202 10.99 -24.76 -20.19
C ILE A 202 12.00 -25.12 -19.10
N ASP A 203 11.67 -25.99 -18.14
CA ASP A 203 12.64 -26.50 -17.15
C ASP A 203 13.54 -27.62 -17.69
N LYS A 204 13.39 -28.02 -18.96
CA LYS A 204 14.23 -29.02 -19.64
C LYS A 204 15.21 -28.41 -20.65
N TRP A 205 15.06 -27.12 -20.95
CA TRP A 205 15.88 -26.39 -21.91
C TRP A 205 16.21 -24.99 -21.37
N GLU A 206 17.31 -24.42 -21.89
CA GLU A 206 17.82 -23.11 -21.52
C GLU A 206 17.80 -22.13 -22.69
N ILE A 207 17.86 -20.84 -22.35
CA ILE A 207 18.06 -19.78 -23.32
C ILE A 207 19.56 -19.52 -23.38
N ASP A 208 20.17 -20.00 -24.45
CA ASP A 208 21.60 -19.90 -24.71
C ASP A 208 21.91 -18.69 -25.61
N HIS A 209 23.16 -18.24 -25.54
CA HIS A 209 23.70 -17.25 -26.47
C HIS A 209 24.50 -17.98 -27.55
N ILE A 210 24.11 -17.82 -28.82
CA ILE A 210 24.78 -18.44 -29.98
C ILE A 210 26.27 -18.12 -29.91
N ILE A 211 26.60 -16.83 -29.82
CA ILE A 211 27.94 -16.33 -29.47
C ILE A 211 27.97 -16.07 -27.96
N PRO A 212 28.79 -16.80 -27.18
CA PRO A 212 28.86 -16.67 -25.72
C PRO A 212 29.18 -15.25 -25.27
N LEU A 213 28.48 -14.78 -24.24
CA LEU A 213 28.75 -13.48 -23.60
C LEU A 213 30.21 -13.34 -23.13
N SER A 214 30.81 -14.45 -22.67
CA SER A 214 32.21 -14.49 -22.21
C SER A 214 33.24 -14.26 -23.31
N SER A 215 32.82 -14.25 -24.59
CA SER A 215 33.71 -13.91 -25.69
C SER A 215 33.87 -12.39 -25.88
N ALA A 216 33.07 -11.56 -25.18
CA ALA A 216 33.14 -10.11 -25.30
C ALA A 216 34.48 -9.57 -24.80
N ASN A 217 35.11 -8.69 -25.59
CA ASN A 217 36.36 -8.02 -25.22
C ASN A 217 36.15 -6.59 -24.71
N SER A 218 34.91 -6.11 -24.72
CA SER A 218 34.55 -4.76 -24.29
C SER A 218 33.12 -4.72 -23.79
N LEU A 219 32.79 -3.65 -23.05
CA LEU A 219 31.41 -3.40 -22.64
C LEU A 219 30.45 -3.31 -23.84
N GLU A 220 30.88 -2.68 -24.93
CA GLU A 220 30.07 -2.55 -26.15
C GLU A 220 29.80 -3.91 -26.81
N GLU A 221 30.82 -4.78 -26.89
CA GLU A 221 30.62 -6.15 -27.35
C GLU A 221 29.67 -6.93 -26.44
N LEU A 222 29.81 -6.79 -25.12
CA LEU A 222 28.96 -7.48 -24.17
C LEU A 222 27.49 -7.03 -24.28
N GLU A 223 27.26 -5.73 -24.47
CA GLU A 223 25.94 -5.17 -24.76
C GLU A 223 25.39 -5.70 -26.09
N ALA A 224 26.22 -5.75 -27.14
CA ALA A 224 25.82 -6.27 -28.45
C ALA A 224 25.42 -7.75 -28.39
N LEU A 225 26.25 -8.58 -27.73
CA LEU A 225 25.98 -10.01 -27.56
C LEU A 225 24.75 -10.28 -26.69
N SER A 226 24.23 -9.30 -25.96
CA SER A 226 22.99 -9.43 -25.18
C SER A 226 21.71 -9.34 -26.02
N HIS A 227 21.82 -8.97 -27.31
CA HIS A 227 20.70 -8.74 -28.21
C HIS A 227 19.93 -10.03 -28.53
N TYR A 228 18.61 -9.93 -28.72
CA TYR A 228 17.71 -11.09 -28.86
C TYR A 228 18.07 -12.00 -30.03
N THR A 229 18.62 -11.45 -31.11
CA THR A 229 19.03 -12.22 -32.29
C THR A 229 20.18 -13.19 -32.00
N ASN A 230 20.96 -12.94 -30.95
CA ASN A 230 22.00 -13.85 -30.46
C ASN A 230 21.44 -14.94 -29.51
N LEU A 231 20.14 -14.93 -29.20
CA LEU A 231 19.52 -15.90 -28.30
C LEU A 231 18.90 -17.08 -29.05
N GLN A 232 19.01 -18.26 -28.46
CA GLN A 232 18.42 -19.50 -28.95
C GLN A 232 17.93 -20.40 -27.80
N PRO A 233 16.86 -21.19 -27.98
CA PRO A 233 16.54 -22.28 -27.09
C PRO A 233 17.50 -23.45 -27.34
N LEU A 234 17.97 -24.07 -26.26
CA LEU A 234 18.87 -25.23 -26.35
C LEU A 234 18.53 -26.21 -25.23
N TRP A 235 18.41 -27.51 -25.55
CA TRP A 235 18.20 -28.51 -24.51
C TRP A 235 19.35 -28.46 -23.49
N ASP A 236 19.07 -28.73 -22.22
CA ASP A 236 20.08 -28.58 -21.16
C ASP A 236 21.35 -29.39 -21.45
N HIS A 237 21.21 -30.61 -21.99
CA HIS A 237 22.33 -31.45 -22.38
C HIS A 237 23.14 -30.87 -23.55
N ASP A 238 22.47 -30.39 -24.60
CA ASP A 238 23.10 -29.71 -25.74
C ASP A 238 23.87 -28.46 -25.28
N ASN A 239 23.30 -27.69 -24.33
CA ASN A 239 23.90 -26.47 -23.81
C ASN A 239 25.19 -26.77 -23.01
N LEU A 240 25.16 -27.81 -22.18
CA LEU A 240 26.33 -28.28 -21.45
C LEU A 240 27.45 -28.76 -22.37
N GLU A 241 27.12 -29.35 -23.51
CA GLU A 241 28.10 -29.83 -24.49
C GLU A 241 28.67 -28.69 -25.35
N LYS A 242 27.84 -27.70 -25.69
CA LYS A 242 28.23 -26.47 -26.39
C LYS A 242 29.26 -25.66 -25.61
N ARG A 243 29.04 -25.49 -24.29
CA ARG A 243 29.89 -24.63 -23.43
C ARG A 243 30.03 -23.22 -24.02
N ASP A 244 31.27 -22.77 -24.23
CA ASP A 244 31.66 -21.50 -24.82
C ASP A 244 32.13 -21.65 -26.28
N LYS A 245 31.78 -22.74 -26.96
CA LYS A 245 32.13 -22.94 -28.36
C LYS A 245 31.25 -22.06 -29.26
N TYR A 246 31.89 -21.38 -30.22
CA TYR A 246 31.27 -20.61 -31.29
C TYR A 246 32.25 -20.49 -32.47
N ASP A 247 31.78 -20.18 -33.67
CA ASP A 247 32.65 -19.83 -34.80
C ASP A 247 33.04 -18.34 -34.72
N PRO A 248 34.35 -18.00 -34.66
CA PRO A 248 34.81 -16.61 -34.69
C PRO A 248 34.31 -15.81 -35.91
N LYS A 249 34.08 -16.47 -37.05
CA LYS A 249 33.50 -15.83 -38.25
C LYS A 249 32.08 -15.35 -37.98
N ASP A 250 31.26 -16.16 -37.31
CA ASP A 250 29.89 -15.80 -36.94
C ASP A 250 29.89 -14.62 -35.98
N LYS A 251 30.81 -14.59 -35.00
CA LYS A 251 30.97 -13.43 -34.12
C LYS A 251 31.29 -12.17 -34.91
N LYS A 252 32.21 -12.24 -35.88
CA LYS A 252 32.57 -11.08 -36.70
C LYS A 252 31.35 -10.57 -37.50
N ILE A 253 30.64 -11.47 -38.20
CA ILE A 253 29.44 -11.15 -38.98
C ILE A 253 28.37 -10.50 -38.09
N PHE A 254 28.12 -11.08 -36.91
CA PHE A 254 27.15 -10.55 -35.96
C PHE A 254 27.51 -9.14 -35.49
N MET A 255 28.78 -8.90 -35.15
CA MET A 255 29.24 -7.59 -34.69
C MET A 255 29.16 -6.53 -35.79
N ASP A 256 29.50 -6.87 -37.03
CA ASP A 256 29.39 -5.97 -38.17
C ASP A 256 27.92 -5.59 -38.44
N TRP A 257 27.01 -6.58 -38.42
CA TRP A 257 25.57 -6.35 -38.52
C TRP A 257 25.04 -5.46 -37.39
N TYR A 258 25.42 -5.73 -36.13
CA TYR A 258 24.92 -4.98 -34.97
C TYR A 258 25.34 -3.50 -35.03
N LYS A 259 26.58 -3.23 -35.44
CA LYS A 259 27.09 -1.85 -35.60
C LYS A 259 26.31 -1.08 -36.67
N ASN A 260 26.11 -1.69 -37.84
CA ASN A 260 25.46 -1.05 -38.98
C ASN A 260 23.96 -0.86 -38.77
N GLU A 261 23.26 -1.88 -38.30
CA GLU A 261 21.78 -1.89 -38.28
C GLU A 261 21.18 -1.40 -36.96
N ILE A 262 21.84 -1.68 -35.83
CA ILE A 262 21.29 -1.39 -34.49
C ILE A 262 21.87 -0.11 -33.91
N LYS A 263 23.20 0.04 -33.94
CA LYS A 263 23.86 1.25 -33.42
C LYS A 263 23.92 2.38 -34.46
N LYS A 264 23.81 2.05 -35.76
CA LYS A 264 23.95 2.98 -36.89
C LYS A 264 25.23 3.82 -36.79
N ILE A 265 26.35 3.13 -36.57
CA ILE A 265 27.71 3.72 -36.53
C ILE A 265 28.33 3.65 -37.91
#